data_AF-A0A5B8VMC8-F1
#
_entry.id   AF-A0A5B8VMC8-F1
#
_cell.length_a   1.000
_cell.length_b   1.000
_cell.length_c   1.000
_cell.angle_alpha   90.00
_cell.angle_beta   90.00
_cell.angle_gamma   90.00
#
_symmetry.space_group_name_H-M   'P 1'
#
loop_
_entity.id
_entity.type
_entity.pdbx_description
1 polymer ?
#
loop_
_entity_poly.entity_id
_entity_poly.type
_entity_poly.pdbx_seq_one_letter_code
_entity_poly.pdbx_strand_id
1 'polypeptide(L)'
;MKKVLFIAFMAMVCHSGFAQDNDATDSLSGRKKTSLVNINTTGKDGKSKTTKVKVDIVHRSKNAYFEINPTVEFGWNRFMDHGKLKVGSNNSDLRLDKGPEFAFYPVVGGVYLDKGHFLKLSTALGITWNTYHFEKDITLEKGQDMLTIIPEGDIHFSKNLLRSRYLTMPLIFSIYPVRKSEFQINMGVEGGILLGAKTKQISKEEGKVKVRGISI
;
A
#
# COMPACT_ATOMS: atom_id res chain seq x y z
N MET A 1 22.03 6.80 11.47
CA MET A 1 20.78 6.51 10.72
C MET A 1 20.65 5.06 10.25
N LYS A 2 21.71 4.40 9.76
CA LYS A 2 21.65 2.99 9.29
C LYS A 2 21.29 1.94 10.36
N LYS A 3 21.61 2.18 11.64
CA LYS A 3 21.36 1.23 12.75
C LYS A 3 19.90 1.21 13.25
N VAL A 4 19.17 2.32 13.11
CA VAL A 4 17.76 2.42 13.53
C VAL A 4 16.86 1.69 12.52
N LEU A 5 17.21 1.74 11.23
CA LEU A 5 16.52 1.01 10.17
C LEU A 5 16.66 -0.52 10.33
N PHE A 6 17.80 -0.99 10.86
CA PHE A 6 18.07 -2.42 11.07
C PHE A 6 17.28 -2.99 12.26
N ILE A 7 17.07 -2.20 13.32
CA ILE A 7 16.27 -2.61 14.49
C ILE A 7 14.78 -2.66 14.13
N ALA A 8 14.29 -1.74 13.30
CA ALA A 8 12.93 -1.80 12.77
C ALA A 8 12.69 -3.01 11.87
N PHE A 9 13.68 -3.39 11.05
CA PHE A 9 13.62 -4.59 10.20
C PHE A 9 13.64 -5.89 11.03
N MET A 10 14.43 -5.93 12.11
CA MET A 10 14.53 -7.08 13.02
C MET A 10 13.25 -7.27 13.87
N ALA A 11 12.57 -6.17 14.23
CA ALA A 11 11.26 -6.24 14.91
C ALA A 11 10.13 -6.75 13.98
N MET A 12 10.26 -6.55 12.67
CA MET A 12 9.32 -7.04 11.65
C MET A 12 9.44 -8.55 11.44
N VAL A 13 10.67 -9.11 11.52
CA VAL A 13 10.93 -10.56 11.38
C VAL A 13 10.50 -11.34 12.64
N CYS A 14 10.49 -10.71 13.82
CA CYS A 14 10.06 -11.36 15.05
C CYS A 14 8.53 -11.50 15.22
N HIS A 15 7.70 -10.89 14.37
CA HIS A 15 6.23 -11.01 14.44
C HIS A 15 5.63 -12.11 13.55
N SER A 16 6.43 -12.77 12.72
CA SER A 16 5.96 -13.86 11.84
C SER A 16 6.38 -15.27 12.31
N GLY A 17 6.87 -15.41 13.54
CA GLY A 17 7.28 -16.69 14.11
C GLY A 17 6.60 -16.97 15.44
N PHE A 18 5.95 -18.14 15.54
CA PHE A 18 5.34 -18.76 16.71
C PHE A 18 3.89 -18.34 17.05
N ALA A 19 2.96 -18.88 16.25
CA ALA A 19 1.74 -19.44 16.81
C ALA A 19 1.91 -20.97 16.78
N GLN A 20 2.50 -21.54 17.84
CA GLN A 20 2.47 -22.98 18.06
C GLN A 20 2.06 -23.19 19.52
N ASP A 21 0.85 -23.74 19.65
CA ASP A 21 0.30 -24.29 20.89
C ASP A 21 1.33 -25.17 21.59
N ASN A 22 1.46 -25.00 22.90
CA ASN A 22 1.74 -26.05 23.86
C ASN A 22 1.29 -25.58 25.25
N ASP A 23 0.61 -26.48 25.94
CA ASP A 23 -0.14 -26.28 27.17
C ASP A 23 0.61 -25.54 28.30
N ALA A 24 -0.01 -24.45 28.75
CA ALA A 24 -0.11 -24.06 30.16
C ALA A 24 -1.22 -23.01 30.28
N THR A 25 -2.47 -23.47 30.23
CA THR A 25 -3.65 -22.60 30.38
C THR A 25 -3.82 -22.22 31.85
N ASP A 26 -3.14 -21.17 32.29
CA ASP A 26 -3.48 -20.51 33.56
C ASP A 26 -4.59 -19.49 33.30
N SER A 27 -5.83 -19.94 33.54
CA SER A 27 -7.03 -19.13 33.44
C SER A 27 -7.05 -18.07 34.54
N LEU A 28 -6.84 -16.80 34.19
CA LEU A 28 -7.20 -15.68 35.06
C LEU A 28 -8.36 -14.90 34.45
N SER A 29 -9.56 -15.35 34.83
CA SER A 29 -10.78 -14.57 34.93
C SER A 29 -10.53 -13.28 35.74
N GLY A 30 -11.16 -12.17 35.35
CA GLY A 30 -11.27 -10.98 36.21
C GLY A 30 -10.66 -9.69 35.65
N ARG A 31 -11.56 -8.81 35.19
CA ARG A 31 -11.54 -7.33 35.26
C ARG A 31 -10.26 -6.67 35.82
N LYS A 32 -9.60 -5.85 34.98
CA LYS A 32 -8.41 -5.00 35.24
C LYS A 32 -7.11 -5.75 35.59
N LYS A 33 -6.39 -6.22 34.56
CA LYS A 33 -5.04 -6.78 34.69
C LYS A 33 -3.98 -5.74 34.35
N THR A 34 -3.47 -5.04 35.36
CA THR A 34 -2.14 -4.43 35.30
C THR A 34 -1.12 -5.55 35.42
N SER A 35 -0.24 -5.73 34.43
CA SER A 35 0.81 -6.74 34.50
C SER A 35 2.02 -6.16 35.23
N LEU A 36 2.45 -6.83 36.30
CA LEU A 36 3.67 -6.49 37.04
C LEU A 36 4.83 -7.30 36.48
N VAL A 37 5.82 -6.63 35.90
CA VAL A 37 7.05 -7.28 35.44
C VAL A 37 8.13 -7.07 36.51
N ASN A 38 8.69 -8.18 37.00
CA ASN A 38 9.81 -8.16 37.94
C ASN A 38 11.12 -8.16 37.15
N ILE A 39 11.84 -7.04 37.18
CA ILE A 39 13.17 -6.95 36.58
C ILE A 39 14.19 -7.13 37.71
N ASN A 40 14.98 -8.20 37.63
CA ASN A 40 16.12 -8.42 38.51
C ASN A 40 17.35 -7.79 37.87
N THR A 41 17.99 -6.84 38.56
CA THR A 41 19.24 -6.23 38.11
C THR A 41 20.31 -6.43 39.16
N THR A 42 21.48 -6.90 38.74
CA THR A 42 22.64 -7.12 39.61
C THR A 42 23.51 -5.87 39.61
N GLY A 43 23.64 -5.22 40.78
CA GLY A 43 24.56 -4.09 40.96
C GLY A 43 26.03 -4.54 40.97
N LYS A 44 26.96 -3.59 40.85
CA LYS A 44 28.43 -3.84 40.89
C LYS A 44 28.94 -4.45 42.20
N ASP A 45 28.06 -4.62 43.19
CA ASP A 45 28.34 -5.11 44.54
C ASP A 45 27.77 -6.54 44.75
N GLY A 46 27.36 -7.22 43.66
CA GLY A 46 26.91 -8.62 43.68
C GLY A 46 25.53 -8.86 44.31
N LYS A 47 24.84 -7.82 44.78
CA LYS A 47 23.49 -7.91 45.35
C LYS A 47 22.42 -7.71 44.28
N SER A 48 21.47 -8.64 44.19
CA SER A 48 20.32 -8.58 43.29
C SER A 48 19.26 -7.62 43.84
N LYS A 49 18.83 -6.64 43.04
CA LYS A 49 17.68 -5.78 43.35
C LYS A 49 16.55 -6.09 42.37
N THR A 50 15.38 -6.44 42.91
CA THR A 50 14.15 -6.64 42.13
C THR A 50 13.37 -5.35 42.07
N THR A 51 13.22 -4.77 40.88
CA THR A 51 12.36 -3.59 40.66
C THR A 51 11.06 -4.05 40.01
N LYS A 52 9.92 -3.70 40.62
CA LYS A 52 8.58 -3.99 40.08
C LYS A 52 8.17 -2.86 39.14
N VAL A 53 8.05 -3.13 37.85
CA VAL A 53 7.55 -2.17 36.87
C VAL A 53 6.09 -2.50 36.55
N LYS A 54 5.20 -1.52 36.72
CA LYS A 54 3.80 -1.61 36.26
C LYS A 54 3.78 -1.30 34.77
N VAL A 55 3.32 -2.26 33.97
CA VAL A 55 3.07 -2.05 32.54
C VAL A 55 1.57 -2.03 32.33
N ASP A 56 1.06 -0.86 31.93
CA ASP A 56 -0.34 -0.71 31.55
C ASP A 56 -0.51 -1.17 30.09
N ILE A 57 -1.17 -2.31 29.91
CA ILE A 57 -1.55 -2.80 28.58
C ILE A 57 -2.76 -1.98 28.14
N VAL A 58 -2.55 -1.04 27.22
CA VAL A 58 -3.62 -0.23 26.62
C VAL A 58 -4.58 -1.16 25.88
N HIS A 59 -5.89 -1.08 26.19
CA HIS A 59 -6.91 -1.89 25.55
C HIS A 59 -6.94 -1.61 24.04
N ARG A 60 -6.54 -2.60 23.22
CA ARG A 60 -6.79 -2.59 21.77
C ARG A 60 -8.31 -2.79 21.58
N SER A 61 -8.97 -1.87 20.86
CA SER A 61 -10.38 -2.03 20.51
C SER A 61 -10.60 -3.37 19.82
N LYS A 62 -11.60 -4.15 20.23
CA LYS A 62 -11.93 -5.43 19.57
C LYS A 62 -12.43 -5.24 18.14
N ASN A 63 -12.87 -4.03 17.81
CA ASN A 63 -13.51 -3.72 16.54
C ASN A 63 -12.59 -2.98 15.58
N ALA A 64 -11.43 -2.49 16.03
CA ALA A 64 -10.50 -1.73 15.18
C ALA A 64 -9.09 -2.31 15.28
N TYR A 65 -8.44 -2.48 14.14
CA TYR A 65 -7.09 -3.02 14.05
C TYR A 65 -6.24 -2.19 13.10
N PHE A 66 -4.94 -2.27 13.35
CA PHE A 66 -3.89 -1.75 12.49
C PHE A 66 -2.73 -2.70 12.58
N GLU A 67 -2.31 -3.24 11.45
CA GLU A 67 -1.34 -4.33 11.39
C GLU A 67 -0.39 -4.16 10.21
N ILE A 68 0.78 -4.76 10.39
CA ILE A 68 1.75 -4.94 9.32
C ILE A 68 1.34 -6.22 8.61
N ASN A 69 0.69 -6.06 7.46
CA ASN A 69 0.19 -7.17 6.65
C ASN A 69 0.55 -6.90 5.19
N PRO A 70 1.74 -7.34 4.73
CA PRO A 70 2.25 -7.03 3.41
C PRO A 70 1.37 -7.65 2.33
N THR A 71 0.61 -6.79 1.66
CA THR A 71 -0.30 -7.17 0.58
C THR A 71 0.25 -6.69 -0.74
N VAL A 72 0.22 -7.55 -1.76
CA VAL A 72 0.55 -7.21 -3.14
C VAL A 72 -0.69 -7.29 -4.00
N GLU A 73 -0.84 -6.33 -4.90
CA GLU A 73 -1.97 -6.29 -5.83
C GLU A 73 -1.45 -6.10 -7.25
N PHE A 74 -2.13 -6.74 -8.20
CA PHE A 74 -1.87 -6.62 -9.63
C PHE A 74 -3.17 -6.19 -10.30
N GLY A 75 -3.07 -5.15 -11.12
CA GLY A 75 -4.22 -4.56 -11.79
C GLY A 75 -3.95 -4.26 -13.26
N TRP A 76 -5.00 -3.80 -13.93
CA TRP A 76 -4.91 -3.32 -15.30
C TRP A 76 -5.70 -2.03 -15.47
N ASN A 77 -4.98 -0.96 -15.75
CA ASN A 77 -5.52 0.36 -15.98
C ASN A 77 -6.06 0.51 -17.41
N ARG A 78 -7.13 1.31 -17.55
CA ARG A 78 -7.60 1.83 -18.83
C ARG A 78 -8.18 3.22 -18.66
N PHE A 79 -8.02 4.07 -19.66
CA PHE A 79 -8.66 5.39 -19.65
C PHE A 79 -10.17 5.28 -19.87
N MET A 80 -10.90 6.17 -19.22
CA MET A 80 -12.34 6.36 -19.38
C MET A 80 -12.59 7.73 -19.98
N ASP A 81 -13.35 7.79 -21.06
CA ASP A 81 -13.71 9.02 -21.76
C ASP A 81 -15.24 9.12 -21.81
N HIS A 82 -15.82 10.19 -21.26
CA HIS A 82 -17.26 10.40 -21.14
C HIS A 82 -18.04 9.16 -20.63
N GLY A 83 -17.54 8.51 -19.57
CA GLY A 83 -18.17 7.33 -18.96
C GLY A 83 -18.03 6.03 -19.77
N LYS A 84 -17.31 6.04 -20.89
CA LYS A 84 -17.01 4.84 -21.69
C LYS A 84 -15.59 4.40 -21.40
N LEU A 85 -15.37 3.10 -21.21
CA LEU A 85 -14.05 2.46 -21.08
C LEU A 85 -13.31 2.35 -22.43
N LYS A 86 -13.42 3.40 -23.25
CA LYS A 86 -12.79 3.58 -24.56
C LYS A 86 -12.48 5.06 -24.68
N VAL A 87 -11.34 5.37 -25.29
CA VAL A 87 -10.97 6.74 -25.62
C VAL A 87 -11.73 7.18 -26.86
N GLY A 88 -12.34 8.37 -26.83
CA GLY A 88 -13.08 8.94 -27.96
C GLY A 88 -12.18 9.30 -29.13
N SER A 89 -12.77 9.58 -30.30
CA SER A 89 -12.03 9.92 -31.53
C SER A 89 -11.08 11.11 -31.34
N ASN A 90 -11.53 12.12 -30.59
CA ASN A 90 -10.79 13.37 -30.35
C ASN A 90 -9.56 13.17 -29.46
N ASN A 91 -9.53 12.09 -28.66
CA ASN A 91 -8.43 11.77 -27.75
C ASN A 91 -7.71 10.48 -28.17
N SER A 92 -7.92 10.01 -29.41
CA SER A 92 -7.49 8.67 -29.85
C SER A 92 -5.99 8.40 -29.69
N ASP A 93 -5.19 9.45 -29.51
CA ASP A 93 -3.76 9.39 -29.26
C ASP A 93 -3.39 8.85 -27.86
N LEU A 94 -4.30 8.98 -26.89
CA LEU A 94 -4.13 8.48 -25.52
C LEU A 94 -4.49 6.99 -25.38
N ARG A 95 -4.75 6.28 -26.49
CA ARG A 95 -5.06 4.85 -26.42
C ARG A 95 -3.90 4.06 -25.82
N LEU A 96 -4.25 3.16 -24.91
CA LEU A 96 -3.31 2.29 -24.21
C LEU A 96 -3.30 0.91 -24.82
N ASP A 97 -2.12 0.44 -25.21
CA ASP A 97 -1.86 -0.97 -25.55
C ASP A 97 -1.90 -1.79 -24.26
N LYS A 98 -1.18 -1.32 -23.23
CA LYS A 98 -1.03 -2.00 -21.94
C LYS A 98 -1.09 -1.03 -20.78
N GLY A 99 -1.74 -1.45 -19.69
CA GLY A 99 -1.91 -0.65 -18.49
C GLY A 99 -1.56 -1.36 -17.17
N PRO A 100 -0.54 -2.23 -17.08
CA PRO A 100 -0.34 -3.01 -15.86
C PRO A 100 -0.08 -2.12 -14.64
N GLU A 101 -0.71 -2.52 -13.55
CA GLU A 101 -0.60 -1.91 -12.23
C GLU A 101 -0.02 -2.93 -11.26
N PHE A 102 0.83 -2.44 -10.38
CA PHE A 102 1.34 -3.20 -9.25
C PHE A 102 1.29 -2.33 -8.01
N ALA A 103 0.69 -2.82 -6.93
CA ALA A 103 0.66 -2.11 -5.65
C ALA A 103 1.24 -2.97 -4.53
N PHE A 104 1.85 -2.30 -3.56
CA PHE A 104 2.36 -2.93 -2.36
C PHE A 104 1.93 -2.15 -1.13
N TYR A 105 1.17 -2.81 -0.26
CA TYR A 105 0.62 -2.28 0.97
C TYR A 105 1.23 -3.01 2.17
N PRO A 106 2.30 -2.48 2.79
CA PRO A 106 2.91 -3.10 3.97
C PRO A 106 2.03 -2.97 5.23
N VAL A 107 1.08 -2.04 5.22
CA VAL A 107 0.33 -1.61 6.40
C VAL A 107 -1.15 -1.54 6.05
N VAL A 108 -1.97 -2.21 6.87
CA VAL A 108 -3.41 -2.28 6.70
C VAL A 108 -4.08 -1.96 8.03
N GLY A 109 -5.19 -1.22 7.98
CA GLY A 109 -6.05 -0.97 9.11
C GLY A 109 -7.50 -1.25 8.75
N GLY A 110 -8.32 -1.46 9.77
CA GLY A 110 -9.75 -1.61 9.56
C GLY A 110 -10.55 -1.50 10.83
N VAL A 111 -11.84 -1.25 10.65
CA VAL A 111 -12.83 -1.18 11.72
C VAL A 111 -14.11 -1.91 11.30
N TYR A 112 -14.62 -2.77 12.18
CA TYR A 112 -15.94 -3.35 12.07
C TYR A 112 -16.97 -2.35 12.58
N LEU A 113 -17.92 -1.98 11.72
CA LEU A 113 -18.91 -0.95 11.99
C LEU A 113 -20.12 -1.48 12.78
N ASP A 114 -20.29 -2.80 12.81
CA ASP A 114 -21.39 -3.47 13.48
C ASP A 114 -20.90 -4.56 14.43
N LYS A 115 -21.74 -4.92 15.42
CA LYS A 115 -21.42 -5.96 16.41
C LYS A 115 -21.38 -7.38 15.83
N GLY A 116 -22.01 -7.59 14.67
CA GLY A 116 -22.09 -8.87 13.99
C GLY A 116 -20.96 -9.10 12.98
N HIS A 117 -20.09 -8.11 12.78
CA HIS A 117 -18.98 -8.10 11.82
C HIS A 117 -19.44 -8.31 10.36
N PHE A 118 -20.62 -7.82 10.00
CA PHE A 118 -21.14 -7.82 8.63
C PHE A 118 -20.54 -6.70 7.77
N LEU A 119 -20.17 -5.59 8.39
CA LEU A 119 -19.73 -4.38 7.73
C LEU A 119 -18.36 -4.00 8.27
N LYS A 120 -17.39 -3.87 7.37
CA LYS A 120 -16.02 -3.47 7.69
C LYS A 120 -15.60 -2.31 6.81
N LEU A 121 -14.99 -1.30 7.43
CA LEU A 121 -14.29 -0.24 6.73
C LEU A 121 -12.79 -0.48 6.91
N SER A 122 -12.07 -0.68 5.81
CA SER A 122 -10.64 -0.96 5.78
C SER A 122 -9.90 0.12 5.01
N THR A 123 -8.66 0.34 5.39
CA THR A 123 -7.72 1.20 4.68
C THR A 123 -6.36 0.52 4.63
N ALA A 124 -5.56 0.86 3.64
CA ALA A 124 -4.17 0.44 3.55
C ALA A 124 -3.29 1.65 3.25
N LEU A 125 -2.01 1.56 3.56
CA LEU A 125 -1.03 2.56 3.13
C LEU A 125 0.08 1.86 2.38
N GLY A 126 0.34 2.30 1.15
CA GLY A 126 1.26 1.61 0.26
C GLY A 126 1.77 2.45 -0.89
N ILE A 127 2.51 1.79 -1.78
CA ILE A 127 3.04 2.39 -2.99
C ILE A 127 2.44 1.64 -4.18
N THR A 128 1.89 2.41 -5.12
CA THR A 128 1.35 1.88 -6.37
C THR A 128 2.22 2.33 -7.54
N TRP A 129 2.58 1.39 -8.40
CA TRP A 129 3.30 1.58 -9.65
C TRP A 129 2.34 1.37 -10.83
N ASN A 130 2.06 2.45 -11.54
CA ASN A 130 1.23 2.42 -12.73
C ASN A 130 2.11 2.53 -13.98
N THR A 131 1.92 1.61 -14.92
CA THR A 131 2.59 1.63 -16.22
C THR A 131 1.58 1.75 -17.34
N TYR A 132 1.70 2.83 -18.11
CA TYR A 132 0.89 3.14 -19.26
C TYR A 132 1.74 2.98 -20.52
N HIS A 133 1.36 2.06 -21.40
CA HIS A 133 1.98 1.84 -22.71
C HIS A 133 1.05 2.40 -23.77
N PHE A 134 1.46 3.48 -24.44
CA PHE A 134 0.65 4.12 -25.45
C PHE A 134 0.76 3.39 -26.79
N GLU A 135 -0.36 3.27 -27.50
CA GLU A 135 -0.42 2.69 -28.86
C GLU A 135 0.21 3.63 -29.89
N LYS A 136 0.12 4.95 -29.68
CA LYS A 136 0.59 5.96 -30.61
C LYS A 136 1.91 6.60 -30.20
N ASP A 137 2.57 7.15 -31.20
CA ASP A 137 3.81 7.89 -31.12
C ASP A 137 3.56 9.31 -30.61
N ILE A 138 3.35 9.42 -29.30
CA ILE A 138 3.10 10.70 -28.62
C ILE A 138 4.23 11.07 -27.67
N THR A 139 4.61 12.35 -27.70
CA THR A 139 5.48 12.93 -26.68
C THR A 139 4.68 13.75 -25.69
N LEU A 140 4.80 13.37 -24.42
CA LEU A 140 4.23 14.09 -23.28
C LEU A 140 5.23 15.14 -22.83
N GLU A 141 4.90 16.41 -23.06
CA GLU A 141 5.72 17.52 -22.55
C GLU A 141 5.64 17.61 -21.01
N LYS A 142 6.72 18.08 -20.39
CA LYS A 142 6.80 18.24 -18.94
C LYS A 142 6.56 19.67 -18.52
N GLY A 143 6.03 19.84 -17.30
CA GLY A 143 5.94 21.15 -16.64
C GLY A 143 4.84 22.05 -17.20
N GLN A 144 3.94 21.49 -18.00
CA GLN A 144 2.72 22.15 -18.46
C GLN A 144 1.58 21.77 -17.50
N ASP A 145 0.74 22.75 -17.14
CA ASP A 145 -0.44 22.53 -16.29
C ASP A 145 -1.52 21.68 -16.98
N MET A 146 -1.48 21.59 -18.32
CA MET A 146 -2.28 20.69 -19.14
C MET A 146 -1.40 19.63 -19.82
N LEU A 147 -1.99 18.45 -20.05
CA LEU A 147 -1.40 17.40 -20.88
C LEU A 147 -1.30 17.87 -22.34
N THR A 148 -0.17 18.46 -22.70
CA THR A 148 0.15 18.81 -24.08
C THR A 148 0.72 17.58 -24.79
N ILE A 149 -0.01 17.11 -25.80
CA ILE A 149 0.39 15.99 -26.65
C ILE A 149 0.98 16.60 -27.94
N ILE A 150 2.24 16.30 -28.22
CA ILE A 150 2.84 16.63 -29.52
C ILE A 150 2.89 15.34 -30.32
N PRO A 151 2.08 15.20 -31.40
CA PRO A 151 2.26 14.11 -32.34
C PRO A 151 3.55 14.35 -33.12
N GLU A 152 4.51 13.44 -33.01
CA GLU A 152 5.72 13.46 -33.83
C GLU A 152 5.41 12.81 -35.18
N GLY A 153 5.33 13.62 -36.24
CA GLY A 153 4.95 13.15 -37.58
C GLY A 153 6.00 12.28 -38.27
N ASP A 154 7.28 12.43 -37.90
CA ASP A 154 8.42 11.79 -38.59
C ASP A 154 9.16 10.75 -37.74
N ILE A 155 8.80 10.56 -36.46
CA ILE A 155 9.51 9.67 -35.54
C ILE A 155 8.59 8.53 -35.08
N HIS A 156 8.93 7.30 -35.46
CA HIS A 156 8.22 6.11 -35.00
C HIS A 156 8.83 5.54 -33.71
N PHE A 157 8.06 5.53 -32.62
CA PHE A 157 8.49 4.94 -31.35
C PHE A 157 8.12 3.46 -31.30
N SER A 158 9.15 2.61 -31.23
CA SER A 158 8.97 1.18 -30.92
C SER A 158 8.41 0.96 -29.51
N LYS A 159 8.61 1.92 -28.59
CA LYS A 159 8.13 1.86 -27.21
C LYS A 159 7.81 3.25 -26.68
N ASN A 160 6.58 3.49 -26.24
CA ASN A 160 6.17 4.73 -25.60
C ASN A 160 5.51 4.46 -24.24
N LEU A 161 6.27 4.61 -23.15
CA LEU A 161 5.83 4.25 -21.80
C LEU A 161 5.85 5.42 -20.83
N LEU A 162 4.76 5.62 -20.10
CA LEU A 162 4.70 6.43 -18.89
C LEU A 162 4.61 5.52 -17.67
N ARG A 163 5.58 5.64 -16.76
CA ARG A 163 5.57 4.97 -15.45
C ARG A 163 5.38 6.00 -14.35
N SER A 164 4.41 5.78 -13.49
CA SER A 164 4.13 6.66 -12.35
C SER A 164 4.16 5.86 -11.06
N ARG A 165 4.52 6.54 -9.97
CA ARG A 165 4.56 5.99 -8.62
C ARG A 165 3.74 6.88 -7.70
N TYR A 166 2.83 6.28 -6.97
CA TYR A 166 1.95 6.97 -6.05
C TYR A 166 2.14 6.41 -4.64
N LEU A 167 2.10 7.29 -3.64
CA LEU A 167 1.77 6.89 -2.27
C LEU A 167 0.25 6.79 -2.22
N THR A 168 -0.28 5.59 -2.01
CA THR A 168 -1.70 5.28 -2.14
C THR A 168 -2.30 4.88 -0.81
N MET A 169 -3.54 5.32 -0.61
CA MET A 169 -4.34 5.01 0.55
C MET A 169 -5.77 4.69 0.10
N PRO A 170 -6.09 3.41 -0.16
CA PRO A 170 -7.45 3.01 -0.45
C PRO A 170 -8.32 3.09 0.80
N LEU A 171 -9.60 3.40 0.60
CA LEU A 171 -10.66 3.31 1.58
C LEU A 171 -11.73 2.34 1.05
N ILE A 172 -11.81 1.17 1.69
CA ILE A 172 -12.59 0.02 1.22
C ILE A 172 -13.69 -0.27 2.23
N PHE A 173 -14.92 -0.33 1.74
CA PHE A 173 -16.08 -0.85 2.45
C PHE A 173 -16.32 -2.31 2.04
N SER A 174 -16.28 -3.21 3.02
CA SER A 174 -16.50 -4.64 2.85
C SER A 174 -17.83 -5.06 3.48
N ILE A 175 -18.63 -5.81 2.72
CA ILE A 175 -19.88 -6.43 3.17
C ILE A 175 -19.69 -7.94 3.18
N TYR A 176 -20.01 -8.59 4.31
CA TYR A 176 -20.08 -10.04 4.46
C TYR A 176 -21.54 -10.48 4.40
N PRO A 177 -22.09 -10.82 3.21
CA PRO A 177 -23.52 -11.12 3.07
C PRO A 177 -23.94 -12.41 3.78
N VAL A 178 -22.99 -13.31 4.05
CA VAL A 178 -23.25 -14.59 4.72
C VAL A 178 -22.50 -14.64 6.05
N ARG A 179 -23.23 -14.94 7.13
CA ARG A 179 -22.65 -15.11 8.48
C ARG A 179 -21.55 -16.19 8.45
N LYS A 180 -20.39 -15.87 9.02
CA LYS A 180 -19.23 -16.77 9.13
C LYS A 180 -18.67 -17.25 7.78
N SER A 181 -18.95 -16.55 6.69
CA SER A 181 -18.30 -16.79 5.41
C SER A 181 -17.11 -15.85 5.22
N GLU A 182 -16.09 -16.34 4.53
CA GLU A 182 -14.98 -15.52 4.04
C GLU A 182 -15.35 -14.74 2.77
N PHE A 183 -16.49 -15.05 2.17
CA PHE A 183 -17.01 -14.30 1.03
C PHE A 183 -17.39 -12.89 1.45
N GLN A 184 -16.75 -11.92 0.81
CA GLN A 184 -16.97 -10.49 1.03
C GLN A 184 -17.09 -9.76 -0.30
N ILE A 185 -17.92 -8.74 -0.33
CA ILE A 185 -18.02 -7.81 -1.46
C ILE A 185 -17.35 -6.52 -1.02
N ASN A 186 -16.33 -6.09 -1.78
CA ASN A 186 -15.56 -4.90 -1.49
C ASN A 186 -15.91 -3.81 -2.52
N MET A 187 -16.14 -2.61 -2.02
CA MET A 187 -16.29 -1.41 -2.83
C MET A 187 -15.55 -0.29 -2.14
N GLY A 188 -14.89 0.58 -2.88
CA GLY A 188 -14.04 1.59 -2.27
C GLY A 188 -13.69 2.71 -3.20
N VAL A 189 -13.05 3.71 -2.61
CA VAL A 189 -12.39 4.79 -3.32
C VAL A 189 -10.91 4.73 -3.01
N GLU A 190 -10.09 5.09 -3.98
CA GLU A 190 -8.65 5.17 -3.80
C GLU A 190 -8.19 6.60 -3.96
N GLY A 191 -7.40 7.08 -3.00
CA GLY A 191 -6.68 8.34 -3.07
C GLY A 191 -5.18 8.09 -3.11
N GLY A 192 -4.44 8.97 -3.77
CA GLY A 192 -2.98 8.88 -3.80
C GLY A 192 -2.28 10.19 -4.13
N ILE A 193 -1.03 10.29 -3.69
CA ILE A 193 -0.13 11.42 -3.96
C ILE A 193 0.96 10.95 -4.92
N LEU A 194 1.19 11.69 -6.00
CA LEU A 194 2.24 11.37 -6.96
C LEU A 194 3.63 11.54 -6.32
N LEU A 195 4.40 10.46 -6.23
CA LEU A 195 5.80 10.49 -5.77
C LEU A 195 6.77 10.72 -6.92
N GLY A 196 6.34 10.48 -8.16
CA GLY A 196 7.11 10.79 -9.34
C GLY A 196 6.72 9.97 -10.56
N ALA A 197 7.07 10.49 -11.71
CA ALA A 197 6.75 9.90 -13.00
C ALA A 197 7.99 9.81 -13.89
N LYS A 198 7.96 8.93 -14.88
CA LYS A 198 9.02 8.77 -15.85
C LYS A 198 8.44 8.37 -17.19
N THR A 199 8.77 9.12 -18.22
CA THR A 199 8.53 8.74 -19.61
C THR A 199 9.75 8.01 -20.15
N LYS A 200 9.50 7.01 -20.99
CA LYS A 200 10.52 6.26 -21.72
C LYS A 200 10.03 6.06 -23.14
N GLN A 201 10.77 6.63 -24.07
CA GLN A 201 10.53 6.53 -25.50
C GLN A 201 11.72 5.85 -26.16
N ILE A 202 11.47 5.02 -27.17
CA ILE A 202 12.51 4.40 -27.99
C ILE A 202 12.11 4.53 -29.44
N SER A 203 12.90 5.23 -30.25
CA SER A 203 12.74 5.31 -31.71
C SER A 203 13.99 4.80 -32.44
N LYS A 204 13.88 4.63 -33.76
CA LYS A 204 15.03 4.25 -34.60
C LYS A 204 15.98 5.43 -34.85
N GLU A 205 15.46 6.65 -35.01
CA GLU A 205 16.30 7.85 -35.24
C GLU A 205 17.02 8.32 -33.97
N GLU A 206 16.32 8.43 -32.83
CA GLU A 206 16.83 9.07 -31.60
C GLU A 206 17.32 8.06 -30.53
N GLY A 207 17.15 6.76 -30.80
CA GLY A 207 17.51 5.72 -29.86
C GLY A 207 16.63 5.73 -28.59
N LYS A 208 17.24 5.60 -27.40
CA LYS A 208 16.52 5.38 -26.13
C LYS A 208 16.53 6.61 -25.25
N VAL A 209 15.41 7.32 -25.22
CA VAL A 209 15.22 8.51 -24.40
C VAL A 209 14.47 8.16 -23.11
N LYS A 210 14.94 8.70 -21.97
CA LYS A 210 14.36 8.49 -20.64
C LYS A 210 14.26 9.82 -19.92
N VAL A 211 13.04 10.29 -19.68
CA VAL A 211 12.83 11.60 -19.04
C VAL A 211 12.11 11.40 -17.71
N ARG A 212 12.67 11.94 -16.61
CA ARG A 212 12.08 11.83 -15.25
C ARG A 212 11.26 13.07 -14.90
N GLY A 213 9.95 12.93 -14.65
CA GLY A 213 9.14 13.95 -14.02
C GLY A 213 9.25 13.83 -12.50
N ILE A 214 9.78 14.85 -11.85
CA ILE A 214 9.81 14.93 -10.39
C ILE A 214 8.49 15.56 -9.96
N SER A 215 7.75 14.90 -9.06
CA SER A 215 6.68 15.55 -8.32
C SER A 215 7.31 16.11 -7.04
N ILE A 216 7.02 17.38 -6.76
CA ILE A 216 7.55 18.14 -5.61
C ILE A 216 6.86 17.67 -4.34
#